data_AF-A0A1H4I482-F1
#
_entry.id   AF-A0A1H4I482-F1
#
_cell.length_a   1.000
_cell.length_b   1.000
_cell.length_c   1.000
_cell.angle_alpha   90.00
_cell.angle_beta   90.00
_cell.angle_gamma   90.00
#
_symmetry.space_group_name_H-M   'P 1'
#
loop_
_entity.id
_entity.type
_entity.pdbx_description
1 polymer ?
#
loop_
_entity_poly.entity_id
_entity_poly.type
_entity_poly.pdbx_seq_one_letter_code
_entity_poly.pdbx_strand_id
1 'polypeptide(L)'
;MILSGVTPHLTATGPLGFVDVETTAGNLACVDATTVRVKTMSGDVHTARAAEVSVRTVSGYVICRELAGSAQIKTVSGDITVDAATDSTVRARSVSGDIALT
;
A
#
# COMPACT_ATOMS: atom_id res chain seq x y z
N MET A 1 -12.78 7.59 -2.82
CA MET A 1 -12.55 8.71 -1.90
C MET A 1 -11.12 9.19 -2.07
N ILE A 2 -10.92 10.49 -2.30
CA ILE A 2 -9.59 11.10 -2.41
C ILE A 2 -9.34 11.81 -1.08
N LEU A 3 -8.25 11.45 -0.38
CA LEU A 3 -7.87 12.02 0.91
C LEU A 3 -6.47 12.60 0.77
N SER A 4 -6.38 13.93 0.68
CA SER A 4 -5.10 14.65 0.68
C SER A 4 -4.97 15.43 1.99
N GLY A 5 -3.90 15.19 2.74
CA GLY A 5 -3.71 15.84 4.04
C GLY A 5 -2.58 15.22 4.86
N VAL A 6 -1.93 16.04 5.69
CA VAL A 6 -0.94 15.59 6.68
C VAL A 6 -1.71 15.08 7.89
N THR A 7 -2.15 13.83 7.85
CA THR A 7 -2.85 13.17 8.96
C THR A 7 -2.04 12.00 9.49
N PRO A 8 -1.78 11.93 10.82
CA PRO A 8 -0.92 10.90 11.41
C PRO A 8 -1.52 9.49 11.37
N HIS A 9 -2.82 9.35 11.15
CA HIS A 9 -3.48 8.06 11.02
C HIS A 9 -4.70 8.17 10.09
N LEU A 10 -4.77 7.31 9.08
CA LEU A 10 -5.89 7.25 8.15
C LEU A 10 -6.42 5.82 8.09
N THR A 11 -7.63 5.63 8.59
CA THR A 11 -8.35 4.36 8.52
C THR A 11 -9.44 4.48 7.48
N ALA A 12 -9.41 3.60 6.48
CA ALA A 12 -10.40 3.54 5.42
C ALA A 12 -11.13 2.18 5.51
N THR A 13 -12.36 2.21 6.05
CA THR A 13 -13.20 1.02 6.28
C THR A 13 -14.42 1.04 5.37
N GLY A 14 -14.65 -0.07 4.66
CA GLY A 14 -15.73 -0.24 3.68
C GLY A 14 -15.19 -0.53 2.27
N PRO A 15 -16.05 -0.99 1.33
CA PRO A 15 -15.65 -1.23 -0.06
C PRO A 15 -15.40 0.11 -0.76
N LEU A 16 -14.13 0.47 -0.90
CA LEU A 16 -13.72 1.73 -1.49
C LEU A 16 -13.29 1.49 -2.93
N GLY A 17 -14.05 2.00 -3.91
CA GLY A 17 -13.64 1.83 -5.31
C GLY A 17 -12.23 2.39 -5.57
N PHE A 18 -11.94 3.60 -5.09
CA PHE A 18 -10.65 4.25 -5.30
C PHE A 18 -10.20 4.95 -4.02
N VAL A 19 -8.96 4.73 -3.62
CA VAL A 19 -8.30 5.37 -2.47
C VAL A 19 -7.03 6.03 -2.98
N ASP A 20 -6.94 7.35 -2.87
CA ASP A 20 -5.72 8.10 -3.18
C ASP A 20 -5.32 8.91 -1.96
N VAL A 21 -4.11 8.65 -1.48
CA VAL A 21 -3.59 9.19 -0.22
C VAL A 21 -2.22 9.77 -0.46
N GLU A 22 -2.11 11.07 -0.19
CA GLU A 22 -0.85 11.80 -0.14
C GLU A 22 -0.69 12.42 1.24
N THR A 23 0.31 11.96 1.99
CA THR A 23 0.68 12.49 3.30
C THR A 23 2.20 12.55 3.43
N THR A 24 2.72 13.35 4.34
CA THR A 24 4.16 13.31 4.68
C THR A 24 4.42 12.24 5.74
N ALA A 25 3.48 12.02 6.64
CA ALA A 25 3.59 11.07 7.72
C ALA A 25 2.21 10.52 8.08
N GLY A 26 2.10 9.20 8.25
CA GLY A 26 0.91 8.58 8.80
C GLY A 26 0.68 7.15 8.31
N ASN A 27 -0.02 6.38 9.15
CA ASN A 27 -0.32 4.99 8.84
C ASN A 27 -1.64 4.88 8.07
N LEU A 28 -1.64 4.07 7.01
CA LEU A 28 -2.81 3.76 6.21
C LEU A 28 -3.25 2.33 6.47
N ALA A 29 -4.50 2.15 6.89
CA ALA A 29 -5.15 0.85 6.93
C ALA A 29 -6.36 0.86 6.01
N CYS A 30 -6.34 0.01 4.99
CA CYS A 30 -7.44 -0.19 4.06
C CYS A 30 -7.89 -1.66 4.09
N VAL A 31 -9.17 -1.86 4.41
CA VAL A 31 -9.74 -3.22 4.50
C VAL A 31 -10.13 -3.74 3.13
N ASP A 32 -10.77 -2.91 2.31
CA ASP A 32 -11.30 -3.33 1.01
C ASP A 32 -11.28 -2.16 0.03
N ALA A 33 -10.48 -2.27 -1.03
CA ALA A 33 -10.49 -1.29 -2.09
C ALA A 33 -10.22 -1.88 -3.47
N THR A 34 -10.79 -1.32 -4.53
CA THR A 34 -10.43 -1.77 -5.89
C THR A 34 -9.06 -1.23 -6.27
N THR A 35 -8.84 0.07 -6.09
CA THR A 35 -7.57 0.73 -6.40
C THR A 35 -7.06 1.53 -5.21
N VAL A 36 -5.81 1.29 -4.81
CA VAL A 36 -5.12 1.97 -3.71
C VAL A 36 -3.87 2.66 -4.24
N ARG A 37 -3.82 3.98 -4.17
CA ARG A 37 -2.64 4.80 -4.44
C ARG A 37 -2.21 5.48 -3.15
N VAL A 38 -0.98 5.21 -2.73
CA VAL A 38 -0.40 5.82 -1.53
C VAL A 38 0.95 6.44 -1.87
N LYS A 39 1.10 7.70 -1.48
CA LYS A 39 2.36 8.42 -1.52
C LYS A 39 2.61 8.99 -0.13
N THR A 40 3.63 8.46 0.54
CA THR A 40 4.05 8.98 1.83
C THR A 40 5.56 9.14 1.90
N MET A 41 6.05 9.98 2.81
CA MET A 41 7.47 10.00 3.14
C MET A 41 7.75 8.98 4.25
N SER A 42 6.86 8.90 5.24
CA SER A 42 6.98 7.95 6.36
C SER A 42 5.62 7.38 6.75
N GLY A 43 5.57 6.08 7.04
CA GLY A 43 4.39 5.43 7.61
C GLY A 43 4.08 4.08 6.98
N ASP A 44 3.28 3.30 7.70
CA ASP A 44 2.96 1.93 7.33
C ASP A 44 1.69 1.87 6.48
N VAL A 45 1.72 1.01 5.47
CA VAL A 45 0.62 0.81 4.53
C VAL A 45 0.14 -0.63 4.62
N HIS A 46 -1.04 -0.80 5.19
CA HIS A 46 -1.70 -2.10 5.32
C HIS A 46 -2.94 -2.14 4.44
N THR A 47 -2.95 -3.09 3.50
CA THR A 47 -4.06 -3.36 2.59
C THR A 47 -4.48 -4.82 2.77
N ALA A 48 -5.72 -5.05 3.20
CA ALA A 48 -6.24 -6.41 3.34
C ALA A 48 -6.65 -6.95 1.96
N ARG A 49 -7.62 -6.33 1.28
CA ARG A 49 -8.02 -6.66 -0.09
C ARG A 49 -7.79 -5.51 -1.05
N ALA A 50 -7.11 -5.79 -2.16
CA ALA A 50 -6.97 -4.83 -3.25
C ALA A 50 -6.85 -5.48 -4.64
N ALA A 51 -7.44 -4.87 -5.67
CA ALA A 51 -7.21 -5.31 -7.05
C ALA A 51 -5.95 -4.64 -7.63
N GLU A 52 -5.80 -3.34 -7.43
CA GLU A 52 -4.64 -2.56 -7.87
C GLU A 52 -4.01 -1.78 -6.71
N VAL A 53 -2.71 -1.96 -6.51
CA VAL A 53 -1.96 -1.29 -5.43
C VAL A 53 -0.77 -0.52 -6.03
N SER A 54 -0.69 0.78 -5.74
CA SER A 54 0.45 1.62 -6.09
C SER A 54 0.94 2.36 -4.85
N VAL A 55 2.06 1.90 -4.30
CA VAL A 55 2.62 2.47 -3.06
C VAL A 55 4.00 3.04 -3.32
N ARG A 56 4.20 4.27 -2.89
CA ARG A 56 5.50 4.95 -2.87
C ARG A 56 5.74 5.50 -1.48
N THR A 57 6.73 4.95 -0.80
CA THR A 57 7.19 5.44 0.50
C THR A 57 8.70 5.64 0.51
N VAL A 58 9.20 6.56 1.35
CA VAL A 58 10.64 6.61 1.65
C VAL A 58 10.93 5.66 2.80
N SER A 59 10.10 5.67 3.84
CA SER A 59 10.28 4.80 5.00
C SER A 59 8.96 4.18 5.49
N GLY A 60 8.98 2.90 5.83
CA GLY A 60 7.85 2.20 6.46
C GLY A 60 7.57 0.82 5.87
N TYR A 61 6.63 0.11 6.50
CA TYR A 61 6.25 -1.24 6.11
C TYR A 61 5.08 -1.23 5.13
N VAL A 62 5.14 -2.07 4.10
CA VAL A 62 4.04 -2.22 3.14
C VAL A 62 3.55 -3.67 3.17
N ILE A 63 2.31 -3.87 3.56
CA ILE A 63 1.67 -5.19 3.62
C ILE A 63 0.43 -5.19 2.74
N CYS A 64 0.39 -6.13 1.79
CA CYS A 64 -0.76 -6.41 0.93
C CYS A 64 -1.11 -7.88 1.07
N ARG A 65 -2.33 -8.23 1.54
CA ARG A 65 -2.67 -9.63 1.85
C ARG A 65 -3.46 -10.39 0.77
N GLU A 66 -4.36 -9.72 0.07
CA GLU A 66 -5.21 -10.35 -0.94
C GLU A 66 -5.17 -9.50 -2.21
N LEU A 67 -4.05 -9.55 -2.93
CA LEU A 67 -3.91 -8.86 -4.20
C LEU A 67 -4.56 -9.66 -5.34
N ALA A 68 -5.66 -9.15 -5.89
CA ALA A 68 -6.39 -9.81 -6.98
C ALA A 68 -5.90 -9.45 -8.39
N GLY A 69 -5.12 -8.38 -8.55
CA GLY A 69 -4.72 -7.87 -9.86
C GLY A 69 -3.24 -7.51 -9.94
N SER A 70 -2.87 -6.26 -9.69
CA SER A 70 -1.47 -5.83 -9.83
C SER A 70 -1.00 -4.92 -8.70
N ALA A 71 0.25 -5.10 -8.27
CA ALA A 71 0.88 -4.28 -7.25
C ALA A 71 2.17 -3.67 -7.80
N GLN A 72 2.32 -2.37 -7.64
CA GLN A 72 3.55 -1.64 -7.87
C GLN A 72 3.96 -0.92 -6.58
N ILE A 73 4.96 -1.47 -5.90
CA ILE A 73 5.41 -0.98 -4.61
C ILE A 73 6.85 -0.51 -4.74
N LYS A 74 7.13 0.71 -4.29
CA LYS A 74 8.48 1.28 -4.22
C LYS A 74 8.72 1.84 -2.83
N THR A 75 9.76 1.35 -2.18
CA THR A 75 10.26 1.87 -0.91
C THR A 75 11.75 2.17 -1.00
N VAL A 76 12.23 3.14 -0.23
CA VAL A 76 13.68 3.34 -0.04
C VAL A 76 14.15 2.54 1.16
N SER A 77 13.46 2.63 2.29
CA SER A 77 13.80 1.92 3.52
C SER A 77 12.57 1.27 4.16
N GLY A 78 12.59 -0.05 4.31
CA GLY A 78 11.51 -0.81 4.94
C GLY A 78 11.10 -2.03 4.13
N ASP A 79 10.33 -2.90 4.79
CA ASP A 79 10.01 -4.21 4.26
C ASP A 79 8.69 -4.19 3.47
N ILE A 80 8.67 -4.97 2.40
CA ILE A 80 7.50 -5.17 1.55
C ILE A 80 7.06 -6.62 1.70
N THR A 81 5.81 -6.82 2.12
CA THR A 81 5.16 -8.13 2.11
C THR A 81 3.94 -8.07 1.20
N VAL A 82 3.91 -8.92 0.18
CA VAL A 82 2.76 -9.06 -0.70
C VAL A 82 2.34 -10.52 -0.73
N ASP A 83 1.10 -10.77 -0.38
CA ASP A 83 0.39 -12.02 -0.59
C ASP A 83 -0.58 -11.81 -1.76
N ALA A 84 -0.30 -12.54 -2.83
CA ALA A 84 -0.81 -12.28 -4.15
C ALA A 84 -1.58 -13.48 -4.69
N ALA A 85 -2.77 -13.23 -5.25
CA ALA A 85 -3.54 -14.30 -5.89
C ALA A 85 -2.78 -14.86 -7.11
N THR A 86 -3.09 -16.10 -7.50
CA THR A 86 -2.37 -16.85 -8.54
C THR A 86 -2.26 -16.11 -9.88
N ASP A 87 -3.24 -15.28 -10.24
CA ASP A 87 -3.27 -14.50 -11.50
C ASP A 87 -2.86 -13.02 -11.32
N SER A 88 -2.02 -12.71 -10.32
CA SER A 88 -1.61 -11.34 -10.03
C SER A 88 -0.20 -11.00 -10.51
N THR A 89 0.05 -9.71 -10.77
CA THR A 89 1.37 -9.20 -11.15
C THR A 89 1.94 -8.28 -10.07
N VAL A 90 3.06 -8.69 -9.46
CA VAL A 90 3.73 -7.89 -8.43
C VAL A 90 5.04 -7.32 -8.93
N ARG A 91 5.22 -6.00 -8.76
CA ARG A 91 6.46 -5.26 -9.00
C ARG A 91 6.83 -4.51 -7.72
N ALA A 92 7.65 -5.14 -6.89
CA ALA A 92 8.21 -4.54 -5.69
C ALA A 92 9.66 -4.08 -5.93
N ARG A 93 10.01 -2.90 -5.41
CA ARG A 93 11.40 -2.42 -5.32
C ARG A 93 11.65 -1.82 -3.95
N SER A 94 12.70 -2.28 -3.30
CA SER A 94 13.25 -1.70 -2.07
C SER A 94 14.72 -1.36 -2.31
N VAL A 95 15.21 -0.26 -1.74
CA VAL A 95 16.65 0.04 -1.71
C VAL A 95 17.30 -0.61 -0.47
N SER A 96 16.61 -0.57 0.66
CA SER A 96 17.05 -1.14 1.94
C SER A 96 15.86 -1.75 2.68
N GLY A 97 15.84 -3.07 2.81
CA GLY A 97 14.75 -3.82 3.42
C GLY A 97 14.45 -5.09 2.64
N ASP A 98 13.64 -5.96 3.22
CA ASP A 98 13.31 -7.26 2.65
C ASP A 98 12.04 -7.19 1.82
N ILE A 99 11.99 -8.01 0.77
CA ILE A 99 10.79 -8.18 -0.06
C ILE A 99 10.35 -9.63 0.07
N ALA A 100 9.25 -9.85 0.77
CA ALA A 100 8.55 -11.12 0.84
C ALA A 100 7.37 -11.11 -0.15
N LEU A 101 7.35 -12.09 -1.04
CA LEU A 101 6.24 -12.37 -1.94
C LEU A 101 5.78 -13.80 -1.69
N THR A 102 4.51 -13.97 -1.33
CA THR A 102 3.85 -15.25 -1.11
C THR A 102 2.65 -15.39 -2.03
#